data_AF-A0A5A7SE26-F1
#
_entry.id   AF-A0A5A7SE26-F1
#
_cell.length_a   1.000
_cell.length_b   1.000
_cell.length_c   1.000
_cell.angle_alpha   90.00
_cell.angle_beta   90.00
_cell.angle_gamma   90.00
#
_symmetry.space_group_name_H-M   'P 1'
#
loop_
_entity.id
_entity.type
_entity.pdbx_description
1 polymer ?
#
loop_
_entity_poly.entity_id
_entity_poly.type
_entity_poly.pdbx_seq_one_letter_code
_entity_poly.pdbx_strand_id
1 'polypeptide(L)'
;MTNPNVDIDPGGVHQAGDDMGDLAVSARDRANHALDSSAVAAEAHSGWLISPALADCRRVWTDRLNQTLDEVDQAAIKLHASASSYSATDKEGARRLDAVEQELTR
;
A
#
# COMPACT_ATOMS: atom_id res chain seq x y z
N MET A 1 29.10 -15.93 -6.74
CA MET A 1 28.25 -14.99 -5.99
C MET A 1 26.99 -15.74 -5.63
N THR A 2 26.85 -16.13 -4.36
CA THR A 2 25.70 -16.85 -3.84
C THR A 2 24.49 -15.92 -3.87
N ASN A 3 23.45 -16.31 -4.61
CA ASN A 3 22.17 -15.61 -4.59
C ASN A 3 21.69 -15.62 -3.13
N PRO A 4 21.41 -14.47 -2.49
CA PRO A 4 20.84 -14.49 -1.15
C PRO A 4 19.53 -15.26 -1.25
N ASN A 5 19.45 -16.41 -0.59
CA ASN A 5 18.22 -17.17 -0.45
C ASN A 5 17.33 -16.35 0.49
N VAL A 6 16.60 -15.39 -0.07
CA VAL A 6 15.58 -14.66 0.66
C VAL A 6 14.39 -15.59 0.70
N ASP A 7 14.21 -16.28 1.82
CA ASP A 7 13.03 -17.08 2.12
C ASP A 7 11.83 -16.12 2.22
N ILE A 8 11.27 -15.77 1.07
CA ILE A 8 10.10 -14.91 0.96
C ILE A 8 8.89 -15.81 0.99
N ASP A 9 8.09 -15.71 2.05
CA ASP A 9 6.73 -16.25 2.07
C ASP A 9 5.85 -15.38 1.14
N PRO A 10 5.50 -15.85 -0.07
CA PRO A 10 4.75 -15.03 -1.02
C PRO A 10 3.32 -14.78 -0.50
N GLY A 11 2.75 -15.72 0.28
CA GLY A 11 1.42 -15.59 0.87
C GLY A 11 1.38 -14.49 1.93
N GLY A 12 2.35 -14.48 2.84
CA GLY A 12 2.51 -13.42 3.84
C GLY A 12 2.73 -12.05 3.22
N VAL A 13 3.50 -11.96 2.13
CA VAL A 13 3.73 -10.68 1.42
C VAL A 13 2.47 -10.22 0.68
N HIS A 14 1.68 -11.12 0.10
CA HIS A 14 0.39 -10.80 -0.48
C HIS A 14 -0.57 -10.23 0.57
N GLN A 15 -0.73 -10.94 1.70
CA GLN A 15 -1.60 -10.51 2.79
C GLN A 15 -1.19 -9.14 3.34
N ALA A 16 0.11 -8.89 3.52
CA ALA A 16 0.61 -7.60 3.98
C ALA A 16 0.27 -6.47 2.99
N GLY A 17 0.30 -6.73 1.68
CA GLY A 17 -0.13 -5.77 0.65
C GLY A 17 -1.62 -5.44 0.75
N ASP A 18 -2.46 -6.45 0.91
CA ASP A 18 -3.92 -6.28 1.06
C ASP A 18 -4.25 -5.51 2.35
N ASP A 19 -3.65 -5.88 3.48
CA ASP A 19 -3.82 -5.21 4.77
C ASP A 19 -3.41 -3.73 4.69
N MET A 20 -2.30 -3.42 3.98
CA MET A 20 -1.84 -2.06 3.75
C MET A 20 -2.85 -1.24 2.93
N GLY A 21 -3.45 -1.83 1.88
CA GLY A 21 -4.49 -1.18 1.09
C GLY A 21 -5.73 -0.86 1.92
N ASP A 22 -6.21 -1.82 2.71
CA ASP A 22 -7.40 -1.63 3.57
C ASP A 22 -7.16 -0.57 4.66
N LEU A 23 -5.98 -0.58 5.26
CA LEU A 23 -5.54 0.46 6.20
C LEU A 23 -5.47 1.82 5.53
N ALA A 24 -4.96 1.89 4.29
CA ALA A 24 -4.86 3.13 3.55
C ALA A 24 -6.24 3.73 3.25
N VAL A 25 -7.20 2.91 2.78
CA VAL A 25 -8.59 3.33 2.57
C VAL A 25 -9.22 3.83 3.87
N SER A 26 -9.10 3.06 4.96
CA SER A 26 -9.66 3.43 6.26
C SER A 26 -9.04 4.70 6.83
N ALA A 27 -7.74 4.91 6.61
CA ALA A 27 -7.04 6.13 7.01
C ALA A 27 -7.47 7.33 6.17
N ARG A 28 -7.72 7.15 4.86
CA ARG A 28 -8.24 8.20 3.97
C ARG A 28 -9.59 8.72 4.44
N ASP A 29 -10.52 7.81 4.76
CA ASP A 29 -11.85 8.19 5.23
C ASP A 29 -11.79 8.94 6.56
N ARG A 30 -11.03 8.43 7.53
CA ARG A 30 -10.85 9.11 8.82
C ARG A 30 -10.18 10.47 8.68
N ALA A 31 -9.17 10.57 7.82
CA ALA A 31 -8.45 11.81 7.55
C ALA A 31 -9.37 12.88 6.96
N ASN A 32 -10.18 12.51 5.98
CA ASN A 32 -11.15 13.42 5.36
C ASN A 32 -12.16 13.93 6.39
N HIS A 33 -12.68 13.04 7.24
CA HIS A 33 -13.69 13.41 8.23
C HIS A 33 -13.15 14.13 9.47
N ALA A 34 -11.87 13.93 9.84
CA ALA A 34 -11.28 14.54 11.04
C ALA A 34 -11.25 16.08 10.98
N LEU A 35 -11.40 16.67 9.79
CA LEU A 35 -11.34 18.12 9.58
C LEU A 35 -12.68 18.73 9.15
N ASP A 36 -13.76 17.93 9.13
CA ASP A 36 -15.11 18.40 8.79
C ASP A 36 -15.60 19.49 9.76
N SER A 37 -15.33 19.35 11.06
CA SER A 37 -15.70 20.35 12.05
C SER A 37 -15.01 21.70 11.81
N SER A 38 -13.76 21.68 11.34
CA SER A 38 -13.01 22.89 11.00
C SER A 38 -13.55 23.53 9.72
N ALA A 39 -14.05 22.73 8.77
CA ALA A 39 -14.74 23.23 7.58
C ALA A 39 -16.06 23.92 7.93
N VAL A 40 -16.90 23.26 8.74
CA VAL A 40 -18.17 23.80 9.22
C VAL A 40 -17.95 25.11 10.00
N ALA A 41 -16.94 25.15 10.88
CA ALA A 41 -16.61 26.35 11.62
C ALA A 41 -16.12 27.51 10.71
N ALA A 42 -15.28 27.21 9.72
CA ALA A 42 -14.78 28.21 8.79
C ALA A 42 -15.89 28.78 7.88
N GLU A 43 -16.84 27.95 7.43
CA GLU A 43 -18.00 28.39 6.65
C GLU A 43 -19.00 29.19 7.49
N ALA A 44 -19.35 28.69 8.67
CA ALA A 44 -20.30 29.35 9.58
C ALA A 44 -19.77 30.70 10.09
N HIS A 45 -18.45 30.88 10.11
CA HIS A 45 -17.79 32.08 10.61
C HIS A 45 -16.77 32.65 9.62
N SER A 46 -17.14 32.77 8.35
CA SER A 46 -16.25 33.25 7.27
C SER A 46 -15.62 34.64 7.51
N GLY A 47 -16.22 35.46 8.38
CA GLY A 47 -15.68 36.77 8.79
C GLY A 47 -14.60 36.72 9.88
N TRP A 48 -14.33 35.56 10.48
CA TRP A 48 -13.26 35.43 11.47
C TRP A 48 -11.90 35.40 10.80
N LEU A 49 -10.93 36.12 11.37
CA LEU A 49 -9.54 36.18 10.87
C LEU A 49 -8.88 34.79 10.75
N ILE A 50 -9.34 33.82 11.53
CA ILE A 50 -8.79 32.45 11.55
C ILE A 50 -9.41 31.53 10.48
N SER A 51 -10.56 31.88 9.91
CA SER A 51 -11.29 31.01 8.97
C SER A 51 -10.49 30.66 7.70
N PRO A 52 -9.75 31.60 7.07
CA PRO A 52 -8.85 31.25 5.97
C PRO A 52 -7.74 30.29 6.39
N ALA A 53 -7.15 30.48 7.59
CA ALA A 53 -6.10 29.62 8.10
C ALA A 53 -6.61 28.18 8.40
N LEU A 54 -7.85 28.05 8.88
CA LEU A 54 -8.50 26.74 9.08
C LEU A 54 -8.74 26.03 7.74
N ALA A 55 -9.20 26.75 6.72
CA ALA A 55 -9.41 26.20 5.38
C ALA A 55 -8.09 25.74 4.74
N ASP A 56 -7.03 26.54 4.84
CA ASP A 56 -5.71 26.17 4.31
C ASP A 56 -5.09 25.00 5.07
N CYS A 57 -5.19 24.99 6.40
CA CYS A 57 -4.74 23.86 7.22
C CYS A 57 -5.42 22.57 6.79
N ARG A 58 -6.75 22.61 6.60
CA ARG A 58 -7.50 21.45 6.08
C ARG A 58 -6.94 20.96 4.75
N ARG A 59 -6.82 21.85 3.78
CA ARG A 59 -6.32 21.52 2.44
C ARG A 59 -4.95 20.87 2.51
N VAL A 60 -3.99 21.50 3.19
CA VAL A 60 -2.60 20.99 3.28
C VAL A 60 -2.54 19.63 3.96
N TRP A 61 -3.31 19.43 5.04
CA TRP A 61 -3.35 18.14 5.72
C TRP A 61 -4.00 17.05 4.88
N THR A 62 -5.11 17.34 4.20
CA THR A 62 -5.75 16.41 3.27
C THR A 62 -4.80 16.04 2.12
N ASP A 63 -4.13 17.02 1.51
CA ASP A 63 -3.17 16.79 0.43
C ASP A 63 -2.01 15.90 0.91
N ARG A 64 -1.45 16.19 2.08
CA ARG A 64 -0.33 15.42 2.63
C ARG A 64 -0.72 13.99 2.97
N LEU A 65 -1.90 13.81 3.59
CA LEU A 65 -2.41 12.49 3.92
C LEU A 65 -2.67 11.67 2.66
N ASN A 66 -3.30 12.25 1.64
CA ASN A 66 -3.50 11.57 0.37
C ASN A 66 -2.18 11.15 -0.28
N GLN A 67 -1.16 12.02 -0.27
CA GLN A 67 0.16 11.70 -0.81
C GLN A 67 0.84 10.53 -0.07
N THR A 68 0.78 10.51 1.26
CA THR A 68 1.33 9.40 2.06
C THR A 68 0.57 8.09 1.78
N LEU A 69 -0.74 8.15 1.59
CA LEU A 69 -1.54 6.97 1.27
C LEU A 69 -1.25 6.43 -0.14
N ASP A 70 -1.01 7.32 -1.11
CA ASP A 70 -0.57 6.90 -2.44
C ASP A 70 0.80 6.22 -2.40
N GLU A 71 1.73 6.69 -1.56
CA GLU A 71 3.02 6.02 -1.34
C GLU A 71 2.86 4.62 -0.74
N VAL A 72 1.92 4.45 0.19
CA VAL A 72 1.57 3.15 0.79
C VAL A 72 0.97 2.20 -0.24
N ASP A 73 0.02 2.66 -1.06
CA ASP A 73 -0.58 1.86 -2.14
C ASP A 73 0.49 1.41 -3.15
N GLN A 74 1.40 2.31 -3.53
CA GLN A 74 2.50 1.97 -4.44
C GLN A 74 3.47 0.95 -3.84
N ALA A 75 3.71 1.01 -2.53
CA ALA A 75 4.52 0.01 -1.84
C ALA A 75 3.81 -1.36 -1.81
N ALA A 76 2.50 -1.38 -1.52
CA ALA A 76 1.69 -2.60 -1.56
C ALA A 76 1.68 -3.25 -2.95
N ILE A 77 1.50 -2.47 -4.02
CA ILE A 77 1.57 -2.96 -5.41
C ILE A 77 2.93 -3.60 -5.71
N LYS A 78 4.03 -2.97 -5.29
CA LYS A 78 5.38 -3.51 -5.50
C LYS A 78 5.62 -4.80 -4.73
N LEU A 79 5.11 -4.90 -3.50
CA LEU A 79 5.17 -6.11 -2.70
C LEU A 79 4.39 -7.25 -3.39
N HIS A 80 3.18 -6.97 -3.85
CA HIS A 80 2.34 -7.93 -4.59
C HIS A 80 3.02 -8.43 -5.87
N ALA A 81 3.60 -7.52 -6.66
CA ALA A 81 4.34 -7.86 -7.87
C ALA A 81 5.59 -8.71 -7.56
N SER A 82 6.31 -8.39 -6.48
CA SER A 82 7.48 -9.16 -6.06
C SER A 82 7.10 -10.58 -5.62
N ALA A 83 6.05 -10.74 -4.81
CA ALA A 83 5.54 -12.04 -4.38
C ALA A 83 5.11 -12.90 -5.59
N SER A 84 4.42 -12.30 -6.55
CA SER A 84 4.00 -12.98 -7.79
C SER A 84 5.20 -13.47 -8.61
N SER A 85 6.25 -12.65 -8.71
CA SER A 85 7.49 -13.01 -9.42
C SER A 85 8.24 -14.16 -8.74
N TYR A 86 8.30 -14.16 -7.41
CA TYR A 86 8.89 -15.26 -6.64
C TYR A 86 8.10 -16.56 -6.83
N SER A 87 6.77 -16.52 -6.67
CA SER A 87 5.91 -17.69 -6.89
C SER A 87 6.05 -18.28 -8.30
N ALA A 88 6.16 -17.43 -9.32
CA ALA A 88 6.37 -17.86 -10.70
C ALA A 88 7.75 -18.53 -10.89
N THR A 89 8.78 -17.98 -10.26
CA THR A 89 10.15 -18.53 -10.32
C THR A 89 10.22 -19.89 -9.64
N ASP A 90 9.61 -20.04 -8.46
CA ASP A 90 9.55 -21.32 -7.75
C ASP A 90 8.79 -22.39 -8.53
N LYS A 91 7.65 -22.03 -9.13
CA LYS A 91 6.88 -22.95 -9.99
C LYS A 91 7.70 -23.42 -11.19
N GLU A 92 8.46 -22.53 -11.81
CA GLU A 92 9.35 -22.88 -12.92
C GLU A 92 10.52 -23.76 -12.46
N GLY A 93 11.09 -23.47 -11.30
CA GLY A 93 12.11 -24.32 -10.66
C GLY A 93 11.61 -25.74 -10.41
N ALA A 94 10.43 -25.87 -9.80
CA ALA A 94 9.78 -27.16 -9.56
C ALA A 94 9.52 -27.94 -10.86
N ARG A 95 8.96 -27.28 -11.89
CA ARG A 95 8.75 -27.92 -13.20
C ARG A 95 10.03 -28.45 -13.83
N ARG A 96 11.11 -27.68 -13.75
CA ARG A 96 12.41 -28.11 -14.29
C ARG A 96 12.98 -29.28 -13.52
N LEU A 97 12.80 -29.30 -12.19
CA LEU A 97 13.22 -30.42 -11.36
C LEU A 97 12.45 -31.69 -11.72
N ASP A 98 11.12 -31.61 -11.84
CA ASP A 98 10.24 -32.73 -12.23
C ASP A 98 10.62 -33.28 -13.62
N ALA A 99 10.94 -32.39 -14.57
CA ALA A 99 11.36 -32.79 -15.91
C ALA A 99 12.68 -33.58 -15.89
N VAL A 100 13.67 -33.11 -15.10
CA VAL A 100 14.95 -33.81 -14.93
C VAL A 100 14.76 -35.16 -14.22
N GLU A 101 13.88 -35.22 -13.21
CA GLU A 101 13.58 -36.48 -12.51
C GLU A 101 12.95 -37.51 -13.46
N GLN A 102 12.03 -37.09 -14.32
CA GLN A 102 11.42 -37.95 -15.35
C GLN A 102 12.42 -38.43 -16.41
N GLU A 103 13.41 -37.61 -16.77
CA GLU A 103 14.49 -38.02 -17.68
C GLU A 103 15.41 -39.07 -17.03
N LEU A 104 15.70 -38.92 -15.73
CA LEU A 104 16.60 -39.84 -14.99
C LEU A 104 15.96 -41.19 -14.65
N THR A 105 14.63 -41.27 -14.64
CA THR A 105 13.89 -42.52 -14.35
C THR A 105 13.49 -43.31 -15.60
N ARG A 106 13.97 -42.91 -16.78
CA ARG A 106 13.68 -43.54 -18.08
C ARG A 106 14.89 -44.28 -18.63
#